data_AF-A0A349UKQ4-F1
#
_entry.id   AF-A0A349UKQ4-F1
#
_cell.length_a   1.000
_cell.length_b   1.000
_cell.length_c   1.000
_cell.angle_alpha   90.00
_cell.angle_beta   90.00
_cell.angle_gamma   90.00
#
_symmetry.space_group_name_H-M   'P 1'
#
loop_
_entity.id
_entity.type
_entity.pdbx_description
1 polymer ?
#
loop_
_entity_poly.entity_id
_entity_poly.type
_entity_poly.pdbx_seq_one_letter_code
_entity_poly.pdbx_strand_id
1 'polypeptide(L)'
;MGQKERDGIMRLRFSPLFVALCCAAAAGQAATSVAIRQASMRVRVDGRLATTTLELTYVNYTAAQMEAIFRFRLSPDAAVHELAMWVDGMRCPGAVVPHVTAERIYREIRDQRRDPALLTCLGNGHWALSVFPIAPHGTQKVQIVYSELLRTRGDALVWRWPGRTDGSTVVEVQDLEVLAEVRVPGGVRDVRAVTHNLGVQAGEPLTAGVRKENTSLETPVEFEIVPRKLPPRTVRRRDAGGETYFAAVLPPPRELAEPPRRLRNCAILLDASGSMRGLSLEAAQAGALCALDRLDEQDRFSLIVFGPDVSVWPDDGPAPATAANKAQAAQWIRALKAVGGTDLAAALRAADARNADPSVPLHLFVFTDGCETLGTRKLPPAPPAEDEDEKPS
;
A
#
# COMPACT_ATOMS: atom_id res chain seq x y z
N MET A 1 -1.69 -51.77 6.70
CA MET A 1 -2.55 -51.22 5.62
C MET A 1 -2.90 -49.79 6.00
N GLY A 2 -2.17 -48.74 5.63
CA GLY A 2 -1.28 -48.56 4.49
C GLY A 2 -2.01 -47.81 3.38
N GLN A 3 -2.12 -46.47 3.46
CA GLN A 3 -2.28 -45.63 2.29
C GLN A 3 -1.76 -44.21 2.61
N LYS A 4 -0.59 -43.90 2.06
CA LYS A 4 0.03 -42.57 2.02
C LYS A 4 -0.86 -41.61 1.22
N GLU A 5 -1.27 -40.50 1.82
CA GLU A 5 -1.64 -39.31 1.05
C GLU A 5 -0.38 -38.78 0.37
N ARG A 6 -0.44 -38.70 -0.96
CA ARG A 6 0.63 -38.19 -1.82
C ARG A 6 0.42 -36.70 -1.98
N ASP A 7 1.40 -35.91 -1.52
CA ASP A 7 1.65 -34.55 -1.99
C ASP A 7 1.93 -34.58 -3.50
N GLY A 8 0.86 -34.37 -4.28
CA GLY A 8 0.94 -34.21 -5.73
C GLY A 8 1.34 -32.79 -6.08
N ILE A 9 2.64 -32.48 -6.08
CA ILE A 9 3.17 -31.30 -6.75
C ILE A 9 2.92 -31.49 -8.25
N MET A 10 1.84 -30.90 -8.76
CA MET A 10 1.55 -30.84 -10.19
C MET A 10 2.56 -29.89 -10.85
N ARG A 11 3.72 -30.43 -11.23
CA ARG A 11 4.66 -29.75 -12.12
C ARG A 11 3.97 -29.61 -13.48
N LEU A 12 3.59 -28.40 -13.86
CA LEU A 12 3.19 -28.08 -15.23
C LEU A 12 4.36 -28.49 -16.15
N ARG A 13 4.15 -29.53 -16.95
CA ARG A 13 5.08 -29.92 -18.01
C ARG A 13 4.93 -28.90 -19.12
N PHE A 14 5.76 -27.86 -19.11
CA PHE A 14 5.97 -27.04 -20.29
C PHE A 14 6.59 -27.92 -21.38
N SER A 15 5.98 -27.94 -22.57
CA SER A 15 6.49 -28.68 -23.72
C SER A 15 7.91 -28.17 -24.07
N PRO A 16 8.89 -29.03 -24.39
CA PRO A 16 10.28 -28.64 -24.65
C PRO A 16 10.49 -27.80 -25.92
N LEU A 17 9.41 -27.38 -26.59
CA LEU A 17 9.45 -26.59 -27.83
C LEU A 17 9.41 -25.06 -27.62
N PHE A 18 9.53 -24.57 -26.39
CA PHE A 18 9.51 -23.13 -26.06
C PHE A 18 10.88 -22.58 -25.61
N VAL A 19 11.97 -23.22 -26.03
CA VAL A 19 13.33 -22.69 -25.89
C VAL A 19 13.74 -22.09 -27.23
N ALA A 20 13.55 -20.78 -27.40
CA ALA A 20 14.22 -20.02 -28.45
C ALA A 20 14.43 -18.56 -28.04
N LEU A 21 15.70 -18.29 -27.73
CA LEU A 21 16.46 -17.07 -28.03
C LEU A 21 16.09 -15.75 -27.32
N CYS A 22 16.76 -15.51 -26.19
CA CYS A 22 17.36 -14.21 -25.89
C CYS A 22 18.68 -14.43 -25.16
N CYS A 23 19.74 -14.76 -25.90
CA CYS A 23 21.11 -14.47 -25.50
C CYS A 23 21.42 -13.03 -25.94
N ALA A 24 21.74 -12.13 -25.00
CA ALA A 24 22.87 -11.22 -25.13
C ALA A 24 23.05 -10.35 -23.88
N ALA A 25 24.34 -10.21 -23.54
CA ALA A 25 24.96 -9.22 -22.67
C ALA A 25 24.93 -9.48 -21.15
N ALA A 26 25.88 -10.31 -20.71
CA ALA A 26 26.51 -10.17 -19.41
C ALA A 26 27.17 -8.79 -19.33
N ALA A 27 26.48 -7.81 -18.74
CA ALA A 27 27.10 -6.61 -18.21
C ALA A 27 27.71 -6.96 -16.85
N GLY A 28 28.97 -6.62 -16.62
CA GLY A 28 29.72 -6.96 -15.41
C GLY A 28 28.97 -6.54 -14.13
N GLN A 29 28.46 -7.54 -13.41
CA GLN A 29 27.85 -7.37 -12.10
C GLN A 29 28.93 -7.02 -11.08
N ALA A 30 28.81 -5.85 -10.44
CA ALA A 30 29.39 -5.68 -9.12
C ALA A 30 28.87 -6.82 -8.24
N ALA A 31 29.77 -7.62 -7.65
CA ALA A 31 29.39 -8.82 -6.91
C ALA A 31 28.45 -8.44 -5.77
N THR A 32 27.16 -8.71 -5.93
CA THR A 32 26.17 -8.56 -4.87
C THR A 32 26.54 -9.55 -3.76
N SER A 33 26.62 -9.09 -2.52
CA SER A 33 26.98 -9.96 -1.39
C SER A 33 25.87 -10.98 -1.08
N VAL A 34 24.62 -10.57 -1.28
CA VAL A 34 23.42 -11.42 -1.17
C VAL A 34 22.52 -11.17 -2.38
N ALA A 35 21.93 -12.24 -2.92
CA ALA A 35 20.96 -12.17 -4.02
C ALA A 35 19.73 -13.06 -3.74
N ILE A 36 18.69 -12.92 -4.57
CA ILE A 36 17.58 -13.86 -4.57
C ILE A 36 17.91 -14.96 -5.60
N ARG A 37 18.14 -16.19 -5.14
CA ARG A 37 18.30 -17.34 -6.03
C ARG A 37 16.98 -17.68 -6.71
N GLN A 38 15.89 -17.73 -5.94
CA GLN A 38 14.58 -18.10 -6.47
C GLN A 38 13.48 -17.21 -5.89
N ALA A 39 12.63 -16.66 -6.75
CA ALA A 39 11.37 -16.01 -6.40
C ALA A 39 10.23 -16.75 -7.10
N SER A 40 9.33 -17.39 -6.33
CA SER A 40 8.15 -18.07 -6.86
C SER A 40 6.89 -17.41 -6.31
N MET A 41 6.00 -17.00 -7.21
CA MET A 41 4.72 -16.41 -6.88
C MET A 41 3.60 -17.30 -7.39
N ARG A 42 2.79 -17.83 -6.47
CA ARG A 42 1.52 -18.47 -6.80
C ARG A 42 0.39 -17.51 -6.50
N VAL A 43 -0.32 -17.09 -7.55
CA VAL A 43 -1.45 -16.15 -7.48
C VAL A 43 -2.74 -16.92 -7.71
N ARG A 44 -3.68 -16.83 -6.78
CA ARG A 44 -5.05 -17.34 -6.96
C ARG A 44 -6.01 -16.18 -7.06
N VAL A 45 -6.68 -16.07 -8.19
CA VAL A 45 -7.68 -15.04 -8.44
C VAL A 45 -9.07 -15.67 -8.44
N ASP A 46 -9.89 -15.28 -7.47
CA ASP A 46 -11.30 -15.66 -7.37
C ASP A 46 -12.17 -14.40 -7.49
N GLY A 47 -12.80 -14.22 -8.66
CA GLY A 47 -13.51 -13.01 -9.02
C GLY A 47 -12.57 -11.82 -9.11
N ARG A 48 -12.50 -11.02 -8.04
CA ARG A 48 -11.57 -9.88 -7.91
C ARG A 48 -10.60 -10.04 -6.75
N LEU A 49 -10.74 -11.05 -5.91
CA LEU A 49 -9.79 -11.27 -4.82
C LEU A 49 -8.60 -12.04 -5.39
N ALA A 50 -7.41 -11.45 -5.32
CA ALA A 50 -6.18 -12.15 -5.57
C ALA A 50 -5.51 -12.52 -4.24
N THR A 51 -5.11 -13.77 -4.08
CA THR A 51 -4.24 -14.21 -2.98
C THR A 51 -2.91 -14.66 -3.56
N THR A 52 -1.83 -14.03 -3.14
CA THR A 52 -0.48 -14.32 -3.60
C THR A 52 0.30 -14.99 -2.49
N THR A 53 0.86 -16.17 -2.78
CA THR A 53 1.93 -16.80 -2.00
C THR A 53 3.25 -16.47 -2.67
N LEU A 54 4.07 -15.65 -2.04
CA LEU A 54 5.42 -15.29 -2.47
C LEU A 54 6.43 -16.11 -1.68
N GLU A 55 7.22 -16.93 -2.36
CA GLU A 55 8.35 -17.65 -1.76
C GLU A 55 9.66 -17.08 -2.30
N LEU A 56 10.57 -16.70 -1.41
CA LEU A 56 11.90 -16.18 -1.76
C LEU A 56 12.97 -17.08 -1.15
N THR A 57 13.98 -17.43 -1.95
CA THR A 57 15.19 -18.10 -1.47
C THR A 57 16.38 -17.19 -1.70
N TYR A 58 16.94 -16.68 -0.62
CA TYR A 58 18.16 -15.88 -0.63
C TYR A 58 19.40 -16.75 -0.69
N VAL A 59 20.47 -16.24 -1.27
CA VAL A 59 21.81 -16.85 -1.28
C VAL A 59 22.84 -15.79 -0.91
N ASN A 60 23.73 -16.15 0.01
CA ASN A 60 24.87 -15.33 0.43
C ASN A 60 26.14 -15.82 -0.28
N TYR A 61 26.84 -14.94 -0.99
CA TYR A 61 28.08 -15.31 -1.69
C TYR A 61 29.35 -15.07 -0.88
N THR A 62 29.22 -14.47 0.30
CA THR A 62 30.34 -14.09 1.15
C THR A 62 30.68 -15.16 2.18
N ALA A 63 31.90 -15.08 2.72
CA ALA A 63 32.34 -15.89 3.86
C ALA A 63 31.83 -15.35 5.22
N ALA A 64 31.12 -14.21 5.23
CA ALA A 64 30.54 -13.63 6.42
C ALA A 64 29.05 -13.95 6.53
N GLN A 65 28.50 -13.86 7.73
CA GLN A 65 27.05 -13.90 7.93
C GLN A 65 26.44 -12.58 7.47
N MET A 66 25.35 -12.64 6.69
CA MET A 66 24.75 -11.46 6.07
C MET A 66 23.27 -11.31 6.44
N GLU A 67 22.76 -10.08 6.29
CA GLU A 67 21.34 -9.72 6.31
C GLU A 67 20.90 -9.36 4.88
N ALA A 68 19.70 -9.79 4.49
CA ALA A 68 19.03 -9.30 3.29
C ALA A 68 17.87 -8.39 3.68
N ILE A 69 17.77 -7.23 3.02
CA ILE A 69 16.62 -6.33 3.14
C ILE A 69 15.99 -6.23 1.76
N PHE A 70 14.73 -6.66 1.65
CA PHE A 70 13.94 -6.53 0.44
C PHE A 70 12.77 -5.58 0.69
N ARG A 71 12.79 -4.41 0.06
CA ARG A 71 11.74 -3.40 0.15
C ARG A 71 10.90 -3.42 -1.11
N PHE A 72 9.59 -3.42 -0.96
CA PHE A 72 8.65 -3.50 -2.08
C PHE A 72 7.36 -2.75 -1.73
N ARG A 73 6.50 -2.53 -2.73
CA ARG A 73 5.26 -1.78 -2.54
C ARG A 73 4.02 -2.58 -2.93
N LEU A 74 3.28 -3.09 -1.96
CA LEU A 74 2.00 -3.74 -2.24
C LEU A 74 0.92 -2.72 -2.61
N SER A 75 -0.16 -3.20 -3.24
CA SER A 75 -1.36 -2.41 -3.45
C SER A 75 -1.86 -1.82 -2.12
N PRO A 76 -2.42 -0.59 -2.12
CA PRO A 76 -3.07 -0.04 -0.92
C PRO A 76 -4.22 -0.91 -0.39
N ASP A 77 -4.80 -1.77 -1.24
CA ASP A 77 -5.86 -2.71 -0.86
C ASP A 77 -5.30 -4.07 -0.39
N ALA A 78 -3.97 -4.24 -0.33
CA ALA A 78 -3.35 -5.48 0.08
C ALA A 78 -3.30 -5.63 1.60
N ALA A 79 -3.65 -6.82 2.07
CA ALA A 79 -3.49 -7.24 3.44
C ALA A 79 -2.53 -8.45 3.48
N VAL A 80 -1.47 -8.34 4.28
CA VAL A 80 -0.56 -9.46 4.55
C VAL A 80 -1.15 -10.30 5.68
N HIS A 81 -1.24 -11.60 5.46
CA HIS A 81 -1.81 -12.56 6.42
C HIS A 81 -0.75 -13.42 7.10
N GLU A 82 0.36 -13.67 6.40
CA GLU A 82 1.36 -14.65 6.84
C GLU A 82 2.77 -14.24 6.43
N LEU A 83 3.70 -14.47 7.34
CA LEU A 83 5.13 -14.55 7.10
C LEU A 83 5.62 -15.89 7.67
N ALA A 84 6.46 -16.61 6.93
CA ALA A 84 7.11 -17.82 7.43
C ALA A 84 8.55 -17.90 6.94
N MET A 85 9.41 -18.56 7.72
CA MET A 85 10.81 -18.80 7.38
C MET A 85 11.17 -20.27 7.62
N TRP A 86 12.08 -20.82 6.83
CA TRP A 86 12.58 -22.18 7.05
C TRP A 86 13.83 -22.17 7.93
N VAL A 87 13.76 -22.77 9.11
CA VAL A 87 14.91 -22.96 10.02
C VAL A 87 15.18 -24.45 10.13
N ASP A 88 16.41 -24.87 9.83
CA ASP A 88 16.81 -26.28 9.81
C ASP A 88 15.87 -27.18 9.00
N GLY A 89 15.34 -26.64 7.89
CA GLY A 89 14.40 -27.32 7.00
C GLY A 89 12.94 -27.32 7.46
N MET A 90 12.63 -26.86 8.67
CA MET A 90 11.26 -26.74 9.19
C MET A 90 10.67 -25.37 8.92
N ARG A 91 9.40 -25.32 8.48
CA ARG A 91 8.67 -24.06 8.28
C ARG A 91 8.22 -23.49 9.63
N CYS A 92 8.76 -22.34 9.99
CA CYS A 92 8.44 -21.57 11.19
C CYS A 92 7.56 -20.37 10.80
N PRO A 93 6.26 -20.37 11.13
CA PRO A 93 5.40 -19.20 10.93
C PRO A 93 5.76 -18.07 11.90
N GLY A 94 5.66 -16.83 11.44
CA GLY A 94 5.83 -15.62 12.26
C GLY A 94 4.54 -15.25 12.99
N ALA A 95 4.69 -14.50 14.08
CA ALA A 95 3.57 -13.91 14.82
C ALA A 95 3.31 -12.47 14.36
N VAL A 96 2.03 -12.08 14.24
CA VAL A 96 1.65 -10.69 13.99
C VAL A 96 1.61 -9.95 15.32
N VAL A 97 2.43 -8.90 15.45
CA VAL A 97 2.54 -8.09 16.67
C VAL A 97 2.53 -6.59 16.32
N PRO A 98 2.19 -5.69 17.26
CA PRO A 98 2.28 -4.24 17.04
C PRO A 98 3.69 -3.80 16.61
N HIS A 99 3.78 -2.77 15.77
CA HIS A 99 5.06 -2.34 15.13
C HIS A 99 6.19 -2.07 16.12
N VAL A 100 5.95 -1.29 17.19
CA VAL A 100 6.96 -1.00 18.22
C VAL A 100 7.43 -2.28 18.92
N THR A 101 6.52 -3.23 19.13
CA THR A 101 6.82 -4.54 19.71
C THR A 101 7.66 -5.37 18.74
N ALA A 102 7.30 -5.40 17.45
CA ALA A 102 8.05 -6.12 16.40
C ALA A 102 9.50 -5.62 16.30
N GLU A 103 9.71 -4.32 16.28
CA GLU A 103 11.07 -3.73 16.20
C GLU A 103 11.90 -3.98 17.45
N ARG A 104 11.28 -3.96 18.64
CA ARG A 104 11.95 -4.26 19.91
C ARG A 104 12.40 -5.72 19.95
N ILE A 105 11.49 -6.66 19.65
CA ILE A 105 11.79 -8.09 19.55
C ILE A 105 12.93 -8.32 18.54
N TYR A 106 12.84 -7.70 17.36
CA TYR A 106 13.87 -7.83 16.33
C TYR A 106 15.25 -7.36 16.79
N ARG A 107 15.35 -6.19 17.44
CA ARG A 107 16.65 -5.69 17.94
C ARG A 107 17.20 -6.60 19.04
N GLU A 108 16.39 -6.98 20.01
CA GLU A 108 16.79 -7.82 21.14
C GLU A 108 17.33 -9.19 20.68
N ILE A 109 16.71 -9.80 19.66
CA ILE A 109 17.10 -11.13 19.16
C ILE A 109 18.21 -11.04 18.09
N ARG A 110 18.29 -9.95 17.30
CA ARG A 110 19.44 -9.70 16.40
C ARG A 110 20.75 -9.61 17.18
N ASP A 111 20.72 -8.98 18.35
CA ASP A 111 21.89 -8.86 19.22
C ASP A 111 22.32 -10.23 19.79
N GLN A 112 21.40 -11.21 19.83
CA GLN A 112 21.65 -12.62 20.14
C GLN A 112 21.97 -13.48 18.91
N ARG A 113 22.10 -12.87 17.73
CA ARG A 113 22.35 -13.50 16.41
C ARG A 113 21.32 -14.58 16.02
N ARG A 114 20.06 -14.46 16.45
CA ARG A 114 19.10 -15.57 16.37
C ARG A 114 17.72 -15.27 15.79
N ASP A 115 17.41 -14.06 15.33
CA ASP A 115 16.03 -13.77 14.93
C ASP A 115 15.78 -14.04 13.45
N PRO A 116 14.86 -14.97 13.11
CA PRO A 116 14.39 -15.17 11.75
C PRO A 116 13.59 -13.97 11.20
N ALA A 117 13.18 -14.06 9.93
CA ALA A 117 12.68 -12.94 9.13
C ALA A 117 11.64 -12.00 9.79
N LEU A 118 11.78 -10.69 9.56
CA LEU A 118 10.87 -9.62 9.99
C LEU A 118 10.24 -8.93 8.77
N LEU A 119 8.92 -8.76 8.78
CA LEU A 119 8.19 -8.02 7.75
C LEU A 119 7.48 -6.80 8.35
N THR A 120 7.86 -5.61 7.90
CA THR A 120 7.38 -4.33 8.46
C THR A 120 6.61 -3.52 7.42
N CYS A 121 5.42 -3.03 7.77
CA CYS A 121 4.68 -2.04 6.99
C CYS A 121 5.22 -0.64 7.31
N LEU A 122 5.74 0.06 6.30
CA LEU A 122 6.32 1.40 6.41
C LEU A 122 5.29 2.52 6.10
N GLY A 123 4.03 2.14 5.85
CA GLY A 123 2.96 3.06 5.42
C GLY A 123 2.84 3.20 3.90
N ASN A 124 1.68 3.66 3.43
CA ASN A 124 1.38 3.92 2.00
C ASN A 124 1.64 2.73 1.05
N GLY A 125 1.52 1.51 1.56
CA GLY A 125 1.75 0.25 0.85
C GLY A 125 3.22 -0.16 0.76
N HIS A 126 4.16 0.57 1.38
CA HIS A 126 5.57 0.19 1.43
C HIS A 126 5.80 -0.86 2.51
N TRP A 127 6.58 -1.89 2.16
CA TRP A 127 6.94 -2.99 3.05
C TRP A 127 8.46 -3.19 3.02
N ALA A 128 9.02 -3.62 4.14
CA ALA A 128 10.40 -4.06 4.25
C ALA A 128 10.45 -5.45 4.87
N LEU A 129 11.07 -6.39 4.15
CA LEU A 129 11.39 -7.73 4.64
C LEU A 129 12.88 -7.79 4.98
N SER A 130 13.20 -7.94 6.26
CA SER A 130 14.55 -8.23 6.75
C SER A 130 14.69 -9.74 6.97
N VAL A 131 15.75 -10.34 6.42
CA VAL A 131 16.06 -11.76 6.57
C VAL A 131 17.48 -11.89 7.11
N PHE A 132 17.57 -12.40 8.33
CA PHE A 132 18.80 -12.66 9.05
C PHE A 132 18.61 -13.91 9.92
N PRO A 133 19.69 -14.62 10.28
CA PRO A 133 20.98 -14.62 9.59
C PRO A 133 20.94 -15.44 8.29
N ILE A 134 21.67 -14.99 7.27
CA ILE A 134 21.99 -15.83 6.10
C ILE A 134 23.44 -16.30 6.24
N ALA A 135 23.62 -17.60 6.49
CA ALA A 135 24.91 -18.21 6.75
C ALA A 135 25.92 -17.95 5.60
N PRO A 136 27.24 -17.93 5.87
CA PRO A 136 28.28 -17.87 4.85
C PRO A 136 28.06 -18.92 3.75
N HIS A 137 28.05 -18.51 2.48
CA HIS A 137 27.78 -19.39 1.33
C HIS A 137 26.44 -20.16 1.41
N GLY A 138 25.57 -19.79 2.34
CA GLY A 138 24.33 -20.49 2.65
C GLY A 138 23.12 -19.86 1.96
N THR A 139 21.97 -20.47 2.21
CA THR A 139 20.68 -20.00 1.69
C THR A 139 19.65 -19.89 2.78
N GLN A 140 18.74 -18.93 2.65
CA GLN A 140 17.62 -18.76 3.56
C GLN A 140 16.32 -18.63 2.78
N LYS A 141 15.31 -19.44 3.14
CA LYS A 141 14.00 -19.43 2.49
C LYS A 141 12.96 -18.75 3.38
N VAL A 142 12.14 -17.89 2.77
CA VAL A 142 11.01 -17.20 3.41
C VAL A 142 9.77 -17.26 2.51
N GLN A 143 8.61 -17.09 3.12
CA GLN A 143 7.31 -17.03 2.46
C GLN A 143 6.47 -15.89 3.01
N ILE A 144 5.76 -15.20 2.14
CA ILE A 144 4.77 -14.18 2.47
C ILE A 144 3.46 -14.57 1.81
N VAL A 145 2.35 -14.51 2.54
CA VAL A 145 0.99 -14.65 1.96
C VAL A 145 0.24 -13.35 2.16
N TYR A 146 -0.26 -12.78 1.06
CA TYR A 146 -1.08 -11.58 1.08
C TYR A 146 -2.26 -11.70 0.12
N SER A 147 -3.34 -10.98 0.40
CA SER A 147 -4.46 -10.84 -0.52
C SER A 147 -4.74 -9.39 -0.84
N GLU A 148 -5.24 -9.13 -2.04
CA GLU A 148 -5.65 -7.81 -2.49
C GLU A 148 -6.92 -7.88 -3.34
N LEU A 149 -7.69 -6.78 -3.36
CA LEU A 149 -8.82 -6.64 -4.26
C LEU A 149 -8.36 -6.00 -5.58
N LEU A 150 -8.35 -6.77 -6.66
CA LEU A 150 -7.87 -6.33 -7.98
C LEU A 150 -8.66 -5.11 -8.48
N ARG A 151 -7.89 -4.08 -8.83
CA ARG A 151 -8.39 -2.83 -9.41
C ARG A 151 -8.56 -2.98 -10.91
N THR A 152 -9.38 -2.11 -11.49
CA THR A 152 -9.63 -2.11 -12.93
C THR A 152 -8.83 -1.05 -13.65
N ARG A 153 -8.29 -1.41 -14.81
CA ARG A 153 -7.80 -0.48 -15.83
C ARG A 153 -8.62 -0.71 -17.09
N GLY A 154 -9.53 0.21 -17.39
CA GLY A 154 -10.62 -0.06 -18.35
C GLY A 154 -11.44 -1.27 -17.89
N ASP A 155 -11.54 -2.27 -18.75
CA ASP A 155 -12.28 -3.51 -18.48
C ASP A 155 -11.42 -4.63 -17.86
N ALA A 156 -10.10 -4.43 -17.75
CA ALA A 156 -9.19 -5.44 -17.23
C ALA A 156 -9.03 -5.35 -15.71
N LEU A 157 -8.96 -6.49 -15.04
CA LEU A 157 -8.49 -6.62 -13.66
C LEU A 157 -6.96 -6.68 -13.68
N VAL A 158 -6.31 -5.84 -12.88
CA VAL A 158 -4.85 -5.70 -12.86
C VAL A 158 -4.29 -6.31 -11.58
N TRP A 159 -3.48 -7.36 -11.73
CA TRP A 159 -2.59 -7.85 -10.68
C TRP A 159 -1.17 -7.40 -10.99
N ARG A 160 -0.44 -6.93 -9.98
CA ARG A 160 0.92 -6.44 -10.16
C ARG A 160 1.80 -6.82 -8.98
N TRP A 161 2.88 -7.52 -9.25
CA TRP A 161 4.02 -7.54 -8.34
C TRP A 161 4.89 -6.31 -8.59
N PRO A 162 5.07 -5.43 -7.60
CA PRO A 162 5.69 -4.10 -7.77
C PRO A 162 7.18 -4.12 -8.14
N GLY A 163 7.89 -5.22 -7.90
CA GLY A 163 9.36 -5.22 -7.87
C GLY A 163 9.92 -4.61 -6.57
N ARG A 164 11.20 -4.26 -6.57
CA ARG A 164 11.89 -3.62 -5.44
C ARG A 164 11.69 -2.11 -5.41
N THR A 165 11.84 -1.54 -4.23
CA THR A 165 12.00 -0.08 -4.02
C THR A 165 13.38 0.23 -3.44
N ASP A 166 13.73 1.51 -3.42
CA ASP A 166 14.98 2.03 -2.85
C ASP A 166 15.21 1.52 -1.42
N GLY A 167 16.48 1.27 -1.09
CA GLY A 167 16.89 0.71 0.20
C GLY A 167 16.84 -0.81 0.30
N SER A 168 16.58 -1.53 -0.80
CA SER A 168 16.78 -2.98 -0.86
C SER A 168 18.27 -3.31 -0.99
N THR A 169 18.76 -4.30 -0.25
CA THR A 169 20.13 -4.83 -0.43
C THR A 169 20.21 -5.87 -1.53
N VAL A 170 19.06 -6.45 -1.91
CA VAL A 170 18.95 -7.38 -3.03
C VAL A 170 18.40 -6.69 -4.27
N VAL A 171 19.11 -6.87 -5.40
CA VAL A 171 18.84 -6.16 -6.65
C VAL A 171 18.34 -7.10 -7.74
N GLU A 172 18.81 -8.34 -7.71
CA GLU A 172 18.68 -9.33 -8.78
C GLU A 172 18.02 -10.62 -8.29
N VAL A 173 17.41 -11.32 -9.24
CA VAL A 173 16.86 -12.66 -9.06
C VAL A 173 17.35 -13.60 -10.16
N GLN A 174 17.87 -14.77 -9.77
CA GLN A 174 18.34 -15.77 -10.71
C GLN A 174 17.19 -16.54 -11.37
N ASP A 175 16.21 -17.00 -10.59
CA ASP A 175 15.02 -17.69 -11.11
C ASP A 175 13.75 -16.98 -10.62
N LEU A 176 13.04 -16.31 -11.53
CA LEU A 176 11.73 -15.71 -11.28
C LEU A 176 10.64 -16.56 -11.93
N GLU A 177 9.68 -17.00 -11.14
CA GLU A 177 8.47 -17.69 -11.60
C GLU A 177 7.23 -17.01 -11.02
N VAL A 178 6.27 -16.72 -11.88
CA VAL A 178 4.93 -16.29 -11.49
C VAL A 178 3.92 -17.20 -12.15
N LEU A 179 3.04 -17.79 -11.36
CA LEU A 179 1.95 -18.66 -11.81
C LEU A 179 0.62 -18.16 -11.23
N ALA A 180 -0.30 -17.79 -12.10
CA ALA A 180 -1.64 -17.33 -11.75
C ALA A 180 -2.70 -18.36 -12.15
N GLU A 181 -3.52 -18.79 -11.19
CA GLU A 181 -4.75 -19.52 -11.41
C GLU A 181 -5.93 -18.54 -11.31
N VAL A 182 -6.72 -18.42 -12.37
CA VAL A 182 -7.74 -17.39 -12.52
C VAL A 182 -9.12 -18.02 -12.68
N ARG A 183 -10.02 -17.72 -11.73
CA ARG A 183 -11.45 -18.04 -11.76
C ARG A 183 -12.23 -16.74 -11.72
N VAL A 184 -12.86 -16.38 -12.83
CA VAL A 184 -13.74 -15.21 -12.89
C VAL A 184 -15.14 -15.66 -13.32
N PRO A 185 -16.21 -15.30 -12.58
CA PRO A 185 -17.58 -15.60 -12.98
C PRO A 185 -17.89 -15.07 -14.39
N GLY A 186 -18.49 -15.91 -15.22
CA GLY A 186 -18.76 -15.59 -16.63
C GLY A 186 -17.56 -15.77 -17.57
N GLY A 187 -16.41 -16.20 -17.04
CA GLY A 187 -15.24 -16.57 -17.82
C GLY A 187 -14.31 -15.41 -18.16
N VAL A 188 -13.08 -15.79 -18.54
CA VAL A 188 -12.02 -14.87 -18.97
C VAL A 188 -12.04 -14.78 -20.50
N ARG A 189 -12.04 -13.56 -21.04
CA ARG A 189 -11.92 -13.30 -22.49
C ARG A 189 -10.46 -13.37 -22.93
N ASP A 190 -9.57 -12.80 -22.13
CA ASP A 190 -8.14 -12.72 -22.45
C ASP A 190 -7.31 -12.53 -21.16
N VAL A 191 -6.04 -12.91 -21.18
CA VAL A 191 -5.05 -12.56 -20.15
C VAL A 191 -3.78 -12.12 -20.84
N ARG A 192 -3.28 -10.95 -20.47
CA ARG A 192 -2.08 -10.35 -21.05
C ARG A 192 -1.10 -10.01 -19.95
N ALA A 193 0.18 -10.13 -20.22
CA ALA A 193 1.20 -9.50 -19.40
C ALA A 193 1.63 -8.19 -20.07
N VAL A 194 1.69 -7.13 -19.29
CA VAL A 194 2.09 -5.80 -19.80
C VAL A 194 3.62 -5.73 -19.95
N THR A 195 4.34 -6.46 -19.10
CA THR A 195 5.80 -6.31 -18.96
C THR A 195 6.61 -7.51 -19.45
N HIS A 196 5.96 -8.63 -19.79
CA HIS A 196 6.60 -9.92 -20.04
C HIS A 196 5.88 -10.74 -21.11
N ASN A 197 6.55 -11.71 -21.73
CA ASN A 197 5.86 -12.74 -22.50
C ASN A 197 5.13 -13.70 -21.55
N LEU A 198 3.85 -13.95 -21.82
CA LEU A 198 2.98 -14.74 -20.95
C LEU A 198 2.68 -16.10 -21.59
N GLY A 199 2.94 -17.18 -20.85
CA GLY A 199 2.38 -18.49 -21.18
C GLY A 199 0.95 -18.57 -20.65
N VAL A 200 -0.02 -18.86 -21.51
CA VAL A 200 -1.44 -18.99 -21.12
C VAL A 200 -1.93 -20.38 -21.51
N GLN A 201 -2.53 -21.06 -20.53
CA GLN A 201 -3.26 -22.30 -20.73
C GLN A 201 -4.73 -22.06 -20.42
N ALA A 202 -5.56 -22.17 -21.45
CA ALA A 202 -7.01 -22.08 -21.30
C ALA A 202 -7.54 -23.23 -20.43
N GLY A 203 -8.58 -22.94 -19.65
CA GLY A 203 -9.20 -23.88 -18.73
C GLY A 203 -10.12 -23.16 -17.74
N GLU A 204 -10.73 -23.90 -16.82
CA GLU A 204 -11.46 -23.35 -15.68
C GLU A 204 -10.98 -24.08 -14.40
N PRO A 205 -9.98 -23.53 -13.67
CA PRO A 205 -9.41 -22.19 -13.81
C PRO A 205 -8.54 -22.01 -15.07
N LEU A 206 -8.44 -20.77 -15.55
CA LEU A 206 -7.42 -20.39 -16.54
C LEU A 206 -6.08 -20.28 -15.82
N THR A 207 -5.02 -20.78 -16.44
CA THR A 207 -3.66 -20.67 -15.89
C THR A 207 -2.82 -19.75 -16.76
N ALA A 208 -2.13 -18.80 -16.14
CA ALA A 208 -1.22 -17.88 -16.81
C ALA A 208 0.11 -17.82 -16.05
N GLY A 209 1.25 -17.75 -16.74
CA GLY A 209 2.54 -17.74 -16.05
C GLY A 209 3.70 -17.12 -16.83
N VAL A 210 4.68 -16.66 -16.06
CA VAL A 210 5.92 -16.04 -16.54
C VAL A 210 7.08 -16.74 -15.85
N ARG A 211 8.11 -17.09 -16.61
CA ARG A 211 9.41 -17.50 -16.08
C ARG A 211 10.51 -16.64 -16.68
N LYS A 212 11.44 -16.18 -15.85
CA LYS A 212 12.63 -15.45 -16.26
C LYS A 212 13.84 -15.93 -15.48
N GLU A 213 14.99 -15.88 -16.15
CA GLU A 213 16.28 -16.18 -15.55
C GLU A 213 17.13 -14.91 -15.52
N ASN A 214 17.92 -14.72 -14.48
CA ASN A 214 18.89 -13.63 -14.29
C ASN A 214 18.29 -12.24 -14.60
N THR A 215 17.25 -11.86 -13.87
CA THR A 215 16.53 -10.60 -14.10
C THR A 215 16.63 -9.65 -12.91
N SER A 216 16.45 -8.35 -13.18
CA SER A 216 16.43 -7.30 -12.16
C SER A 216 15.03 -7.19 -11.54
N LEU A 217 14.98 -6.92 -10.24
CA LEU A 217 13.74 -6.65 -9.50
C LEU A 217 13.16 -5.24 -9.75
N GLU A 218 13.78 -4.42 -10.61
CA GLU A 218 13.28 -3.08 -10.99
C GLU A 218 12.01 -3.13 -11.85
N THR A 219 11.87 -4.14 -12.69
CA THR A 219 10.74 -4.23 -13.60
C THR A 219 9.60 -5.01 -12.92
N PRO A 220 8.42 -4.38 -12.73
CA PRO A 220 7.26 -5.06 -12.16
C PRO A 220 6.76 -6.19 -13.07
N VAL A 221 6.20 -7.24 -12.49
CA VAL A 221 5.40 -8.23 -13.24
C VAL A 221 3.95 -7.82 -13.12
N GLU A 222 3.29 -7.57 -14.24
CA GLU A 222 1.90 -7.12 -14.26
C GLU A 222 1.06 -7.96 -15.23
N PHE A 223 -0.08 -8.45 -14.73
CA PHE A 223 -1.07 -9.19 -15.49
C PHE A 223 -2.38 -8.41 -15.58
N GLU A 224 -2.90 -8.32 -16.79
CA GLU A 224 -4.22 -7.82 -17.09
C GLU A 224 -5.13 -9.00 -17.44
N ILE A 225 -6.08 -9.28 -16.56
CA ILE A 225 -7.11 -10.29 -16.76
C ILE A 225 -8.33 -9.58 -17.33
N VAL A 226 -8.70 -9.90 -18.55
CA VAL A 226 -9.85 -9.30 -19.24
C VAL A 226 -11.03 -10.25 -19.13
N PRO A 227 -11.96 -10.03 -18.20
CA PRO A 227 -13.15 -10.88 -18.08
C PRO A 227 -14.14 -10.64 -19.22
N ARG A 228 -15.01 -11.62 -19.50
CA ARG A 228 -16.13 -11.43 -20.45
C ARG A 228 -17.16 -10.44 -19.94
N LYS A 229 -17.37 -10.43 -18.62
CA LYS A 229 -18.17 -9.45 -17.88
C LYS A 229 -17.43 -9.11 -16.61
N LEU A 230 -17.23 -7.82 -16.36
CA LEU A 230 -16.53 -7.38 -15.17
C LEU A 230 -17.28 -7.88 -13.92
N PRO A 231 -16.67 -8.72 -13.07
CA PRO A 231 -17.32 -9.13 -11.83
C PRO A 231 -17.48 -7.89 -10.93
N PRO A 232 -18.59 -7.79 -10.19
CA PRO A 232 -18.73 -6.76 -9.18
C PRO A 232 -17.57 -6.87 -8.17
N ARG A 233 -17.23 -5.79 -7.47
CA ARG A 233 -16.24 -5.83 -6.38
C ARG A 233 -16.83 -6.52 -5.16
N THR A 234 -17.26 -7.76 -5.33
CA THR A 234 -17.76 -8.61 -4.29
C THR A 234 -16.73 -9.68 -3.97
N VAL A 235 -16.49 -9.91 -2.69
CA VAL A 235 -15.75 -11.06 -2.20
C VAL A 235 -16.74 -11.93 -1.44
N ARG A 236 -16.72 -13.23 -1.70
CA ARG A 236 -17.42 -14.22 -0.88
C ARG A 236 -16.39 -15.24 -0.42
N ARG A 237 -16.29 -15.46 0.88
CA ARG A 237 -15.37 -16.45 1.46
C ARG A 237 -16.13 -17.31 2.45
N ARG A 238 -15.86 -18.61 2.40
CA ARG A 238 -16.26 -19.54 3.47
C ARG A 238 -15.02 -19.85 4.31
N ASP A 239 -15.13 -19.75 5.63
CA ASP A 239 -14.03 -20.12 6.52
C ASP A 239 -13.97 -21.64 6.75
N ALA A 240 -13.02 -22.09 7.57
CA ALA A 240 -12.86 -23.51 7.90
C ALA A 240 -14.00 -24.04 8.81
N GLY A 241 -14.70 -23.17 9.53
CA GLY A 241 -15.86 -23.50 10.35
C GLY A 241 -17.17 -23.64 9.56
N GLY A 242 -17.17 -23.22 8.28
CA GLY A 242 -18.34 -23.26 7.40
C GLY A 242 -19.09 -21.94 7.30
N GLU A 243 -18.71 -20.92 8.07
CA GLU A 243 -19.32 -19.60 8.05
C GLU A 243 -18.99 -18.88 6.74
N THR A 244 -19.99 -18.19 6.18
CA THR A 244 -19.85 -17.52 4.89
C THR A 244 -19.88 -16.01 5.07
N TYR A 245 -18.76 -15.37 4.75
CA TYR A 245 -18.59 -13.93 4.75
C TYR A 245 -18.79 -13.38 3.33
N PHE A 246 -19.39 -12.19 3.23
CA PHE A 246 -19.44 -11.44 1.98
C PHE A 246 -19.03 -9.99 2.20
N ALA A 247 -18.38 -9.41 1.21
CA ALA A 247 -18.15 -7.98 1.09
C ALA A 247 -18.57 -7.55 -0.31
N ALA A 248 -19.16 -6.37 -0.46
CA ALA A 248 -19.55 -5.80 -1.74
C ALA A 248 -19.16 -4.32 -1.81
N VAL A 249 -18.35 -3.96 -2.80
CA VAL A 249 -18.08 -2.56 -3.15
C VAL A 249 -18.85 -2.28 -4.44
N LEU A 250 -19.88 -1.45 -4.33
CA LEU A 250 -20.71 -1.05 -5.46
C LEU A 250 -20.27 0.35 -5.87
N PRO A 251 -19.36 0.51 -6.85
CA PRO A 251 -19.10 1.85 -7.38
C PRO A 251 -20.40 2.38 -8.00
N PRO A 252 -20.72 3.68 -7.85
CA PRO A 252 -21.89 4.26 -8.49
C PRO A 252 -21.80 4.03 -10.01
N PRO A 253 -22.89 3.61 -10.67
CA PRO A 253 -22.88 3.39 -12.11
C PRO A 253 -22.48 4.67 -12.84
N ARG A 254 -21.58 4.55 -13.83
CA ARG A 254 -21.13 5.68 -14.67
C ARG A 254 -22.27 6.38 -15.42
N GLU A 255 -23.39 5.66 -15.61
CA GLU A 255 -24.60 6.10 -16.31
C GLU A 255 -25.57 6.91 -15.43
N LEU A 256 -25.30 7.06 -14.13
CA LEU A 256 -25.85 8.20 -13.39
C LEU A 256 -25.20 9.44 -14.00
N ALA A 257 -25.90 10.04 -14.99
CA ALA A 257 -25.59 11.32 -15.59
C ALA A 257 -24.92 12.21 -14.55
N GLU A 258 -23.72 12.73 -14.86
CA GLU A 258 -22.89 13.50 -13.94
C GLU A 258 -23.77 14.18 -12.90
N PRO A 259 -23.84 13.65 -11.66
CA PRO A 259 -24.81 14.15 -10.70
C PRO A 259 -24.60 15.67 -10.65
N PRO A 260 -25.66 16.48 -10.79
CA PRO A 260 -25.52 17.91 -10.98
C PRO A 260 -24.51 18.42 -9.96
N ARG A 261 -23.45 19.08 -10.45
CA ARG A 261 -22.29 19.45 -9.62
C ARG A 261 -22.82 20.08 -8.35
N ARG A 262 -22.63 19.40 -7.21
CA ARG A 262 -23.06 19.93 -5.92
C ARG A 262 -22.18 21.14 -5.61
N LEU A 263 -22.83 22.27 -5.35
CA LEU A 263 -22.16 23.46 -4.84
C LEU A 263 -21.38 23.09 -3.59
N ARG A 264 -20.11 23.49 -3.54
CA ARG A 264 -19.25 23.22 -2.39
C ARG A 264 -19.18 24.45 -1.51
N ASN A 265 -19.30 24.25 -0.21
CA ASN A 265 -18.91 25.25 0.77
C ASN A 265 -17.59 24.78 1.39
N CYS A 266 -16.53 25.58 1.27
CA CYS A 266 -15.17 25.19 1.65
C CYS A 266 -14.62 26.11 2.74
N ALA A 267 -13.93 25.56 3.75
CA ALA A 267 -13.06 26.36 4.60
C ALA A 267 -11.63 25.84 4.47
N ILE A 268 -10.73 26.74 4.07
CA ILE A 268 -9.30 26.45 3.92
C ILE A 268 -8.61 27.00 5.16
N LEU A 269 -8.16 26.10 6.03
CA LEU A 269 -7.50 26.38 7.29
C LEU A 269 -5.98 26.27 7.11
N LEU A 270 -5.26 27.36 7.37
CA LEU A 270 -3.82 27.47 7.20
C LEU A 270 -3.15 27.71 8.55
N ASP A 271 -2.29 26.78 8.95
CA ASP A 271 -1.44 26.92 10.12
C ASP A 271 -0.31 27.91 9.82
N ALA A 272 -0.26 29.00 10.58
CA ALA A 272 0.80 29.99 10.53
C ALA A 272 1.60 30.02 11.84
N SER A 273 1.65 28.91 12.58
CA SER A 273 2.48 28.79 13.78
C SER A 273 3.98 28.84 13.47
N GLY A 274 4.79 29.07 14.50
CA GLY A 274 6.25 29.19 14.36
C GLY A 274 6.94 27.94 13.80
N SER A 275 6.37 26.75 13.98
CA SER A 275 6.93 25.48 13.46
C SER A 275 6.73 25.32 11.95
N MET A 276 5.76 26.04 11.37
CA MET A 276 5.52 26.08 9.93
C MET A 276 6.57 26.90 9.15
N ARG A 277 7.55 27.55 9.80
CA ARG A 277 8.55 28.40 9.11
C ARG A 277 9.29 27.67 7.98
N GLY A 278 9.58 28.42 6.91
CA GLY A 278 10.33 27.92 5.76
C GLY A 278 9.47 27.02 4.87
N LEU A 279 10.02 25.87 4.47
CA LEU A 279 9.43 24.99 3.46
C LEU A 279 8.02 24.49 3.80
N SER A 280 7.69 24.32 5.08
CA SER A 280 6.37 23.85 5.51
C SER A 280 5.27 24.87 5.18
N LEU A 281 5.49 26.16 5.48
CA LEU A 281 4.56 27.25 5.14
C LEU A 281 4.50 27.45 3.63
N GLU A 282 5.63 27.39 2.92
CA GLU A 282 5.66 27.49 1.46
C GLU A 282 4.82 26.37 0.80
N ALA A 283 4.96 25.14 1.30
CA ALA A 283 4.17 24.00 0.84
C ALA A 283 2.68 24.16 1.19
N ALA A 284 2.35 24.65 2.38
CA ALA A 284 0.98 24.92 2.80
C ALA A 284 0.33 26.02 1.93
N GLN A 285 1.05 27.11 1.66
CA GLN A 285 0.61 28.18 0.75
C GLN A 285 0.38 27.65 -0.66
N ALA A 286 1.31 26.85 -1.20
CA ALA A 286 1.15 26.24 -2.52
C ALA A 286 -0.06 25.29 -2.57
N GLY A 287 -0.26 24.47 -1.54
CA GLY A 287 -1.42 23.59 -1.40
C GLY A 287 -2.74 24.35 -1.34
N ALA A 288 -2.81 25.41 -0.55
CA ALA A 288 -4.01 26.25 -0.44
C ALA A 288 -4.32 27.00 -1.74
N LEU A 289 -3.31 27.54 -2.43
CA LEU A 289 -3.48 28.15 -3.75
C LEU A 289 -4.01 27.13 -4.77
N CYS A 290 -3.52 25.89 -4.73
CA CYS A 290 -3.98 24.82 -5.60
C CYS A 290 -5.41 24.35 -5.28
N ALA A 291 -5.80 24.36 -4.00
CA ALA A 291 -7.18 24.10 -3.58
C ALA A 291 -8.13 25.20 -4.06
N LEU A 292 -7.72 26.47 -3.89
CA LEU A 292 -8.48 27.65 -4.32
C LEU A 292 -8.69 27.67 -5.84
N ASP A 293 -7.68 27.31 -6.63
CA ASP A 293 -7.75 27.29 -8.09
C ASP A 293 -8.82 26.31 -8.61
N ARG A 294 -8.98 25.16 -7.93
CA ARG A 294 -9.95 24.09 -8.28
C ARG A 294 -11.41 24.38 -7.94
N LEU A 295 -11.71 25.48 -7.26
CA LEU A 295 -13.09 25.87 -6.98
C LEU A 295 -13.75 26.47 -8.24
N ASP A 296 -15.03 26.23 -8.47
CA ASP A 296 -15.77 26.92 -9.53
C ASP A 296 -16.38 28.22 -8.99
N GLU A 297 -16.76 29.16 -9.84
CA GLU A 297 -17.30 30.47 -9.43
C GLU A 297 -18.54 30.39 -8.53
N GLN A 298 -19.30 29.29 -8.62
CA GLN A 298 -20.50 29.05 -7.81
C GLN A 298 -20.19 28.41 -6.45
N ASP A 299 -18.98 27.85 -6.27
CA ASP A 299 -18.53 27.34 -4.98
C ASP A 299 -18.27 28.53 -4.04
N ARG A 300 -18.45 28.30 -2.74
CA ARG A 300 -18.17 29.29 -1.71
C ARG A 300 -17.01 28.86 -0.85
N PHE A 301 -16.22 29.83 -0.40
CA PHE A 301 -15.07 29.54 0.43
C PHE A 301 -14.78 30.60 1.49
N SER A 302 -14.10 30.16 2.54
CA SER A 302 -13.45 31.03 3.53
C SER A 302 -12.00 30.61 3.69
N LEU A 303 -11.13 31.59 3.93
CA LEU A 303 -9.78 31.38 4.42
C LEU A 303 -9.77 31.60 5.93
N ILE A 304 -9.12 30.69 6.65
CA ILE A 304 -8.95 30.78 8.10
C ILE A 304 -7.47 30.52 8.36
N VAL A 305 -6.77 31.53 8.88
CA VAL A 305 -5.39 31.37 9.31
C VAL A 305 -5.38 31.28 10.82
N PHE A 306 -4.70 30.28 11.34
CA PHE A 306 -4.61 30.04 12.77
C PHE A 306 -3.16 29.95 13.21
N GLY A 307 -2.90 30.54 14.37
CA GLY A 307 -1.63 30.52 15.07
C GLY A 307 -1.90 30.86 16.54
N PRO A 308 -1.31 31.94 17.10
CA PRO A 308 -1.73 32.47 18.39
C PRO A 308 -3.11 33.12 18.34
N ASP A 309 -3.46 33.71 17.20
CA ASP A 309 -4.77 34.29 16.91
C ASP A 309 -5.37 33.62 15.67
N VAL A 310 -6.70 33.70 15.53
CA VAL A 310 -7.41 33.22 14.34
C VAL A 310 -7.84 34.42 13.51
N SER A 311 -7.33 34.49 12.28
CA SER A 311 -7.75 35.46 11.27
C SER A 311 -8.63 34.80 10.24
N VAL A 312 -9.72 35.44 9.84
CA VAL A 312 -10.64 34.91 8.83
C VAL A 312 -10.75 35.87 7.66
N TRP A 313 -11.04 35.33 6.48
CA TRP A 313 -11.40 36.13 5.32
C TRP A 313 -12.38 35.35 4.44
N PRO A 314 -13.42 36.00 3.88
CA PRO A 314 -13.90 37.37 4.19
C PRO A 314 -14.48 37.50 5.61
N ASP A 315 -14.60 38.68 6.21
CA ASP A 315 -15.14 38.79 7.58
C ASP A 315 -16.65 38.46 7.68
N ASP A 316 -17.41 38.71 6.60
CA ASP A 316 -18.87 38.60 6.53
C ASP A 316 -19.39 37.20 6.13
N GLY A 317 -18.49 36.23 5.95
CA GLY A 317 -18.83 34.82 5.68
C GLY A 317 -18.23 34.30 4.37
N PRO A 318 -18.61 33.08 3.93
CA PRO A 318 -18.05 32.47 2.73
C PRO A 318 -18.36 33.26 1.44
N ALA A 319 -17.30 33.69 0.74
CA ALA A 319 -17.43 34.38 -0.55
C ALA A 319 -17.54 33.39 -1.71
N PRO A 320 -18.24 33.75 -2.81
CA PRO A 320 -18.19 32.99 -4.05
C PRO A 320 -16.76 32.99 -4.63
N ALA A 321 -16.34 31.88 -5.24
CA ALA A 321 -15.00 31.73 -5.79
C ALA A 321 -14.82 32.38 -7.18
N THR A 322 -15.26 33.64 -7.28
CA THR A 322 -15.03 34.48 -8.47
C THR A 322 -13.55 34.74 -8.68
N ALA A 323 -13.14 35.07 -9.91
CA ALA A 323 -11.75 35.41 -10.21
C ALA A 323 -11.19 36.54 -9.31
N ALA A 324 -12.02 37.55 -8.99
CA ALA A 324 -11.64 38.65 -8.10
C ALA A 324 -11.40 38.18 -6.66
N ASN A 325 -12.32 37.39 -6.10
CA ASN A 325 -12.20 36.88 -4.74
C ASN A 325 -11.03 35.89 -4.62
N LYS A 326 -10.82 35.03 -5.63
CA LYS A 326 -9.65 34.13 -5.70
C LYS A 326 -8.34 34.93 -5.75
N ALA A 327 -8.28 36.02 -6.51
CA ALA A 327 -7.09 36.85 -6.58
C ALA A 327 -6.76 37.51 -5.22
N GLN A 328 -7.77 38.02 -4.52
CA GLN A 328 -7.62 38.62 -3.19
C GLN A 328 -7.20 37.56 -2.15
N ALA A 329 -7.87 36.42 -2.14
CA ALA A 329 -7.50 35.26 -1.33
C ALA A 329 -6.06 34.81 -1.56
N ALA A 330 -5.63 34.73 -2.82
CA ALA A 330 -4.28 34.33 -3.18
C ALA A 330 -3.21 35.34 -2.72
N GLN A 331 -3.51 36.63 -2.74
CA GLN A 331 -2.63 37.65 -2.15
C GLN A 331 -2.51 37.46 -0.64
N TRP A 332 -3.63 37.19 0.02
CA TRP A 332 -3.66 36.95 1.47
C TRP A 332 -2.84 35.72 1.86
N ILE A 333 -3.02 34.59 1.16
CA ILE A 333 -2.24 33.36 1.36
C ILE A 333 -0.73 33.62 1.19
N ARG A 334 -0.33 34.33 0.14
CA ARG A 334 1.10 34.61 -0.13
C ARG A 334 1.73 35.56 0.88
N ALA A 335 0.93 36.40 1.52
CA ALA A 335 1.41 37.36 2.53
C ALA A 335 1.63 36.74 3.92
N LEU A 336 1.18 35.49 4.13
CA LEU A 336 1.27 34.82 5.44
C LEU A 336 2.72 34.66 5.90
N LYS A 337 2.91 34.84 7.21
CA LYS A 337 4.18 34.64 7.90
C LYS A 337 3.95 33.79 9.13
N ALA A 338 4.86 32.85 9.37
CA ALA A 338 4.80 31.95 10.50
C ALA A 338 5.19 32.63 11.84
N VAL A 339 4.24 32.74 12.76
CA VAL A 339 4.33 33.43 14.04
C VAL A 339 3.61 32.64 15.15
N GLY A 340 4.24 32.52 16.32
CA GLY A 340 3.57 32.14 17.57
C GLY A 340 3.16 30.67 17.70
N GLY A 341 2.15 30.42 18.54
CA GLY A 341 1.60 29.10 18.86
C GLY A 341 0.54 28.62 17.86
N THR A 342 -0.24 27.62 18.25
CA THR A 342 -1.18 26.91 17.38
C THR A 342 -2.49 26.61 18.13
N ASP A 343 -3.60 27.20 17.67
CA ASP A 343 -4.96 26.92 18.16
C ASP A 343 -5.86 26.40 17.01
N LEU A 344 -5.78 25.09 16.77
CA LEU A 344 -6.60 24.42 15.75
C LEU A 344 -8.08 24.40 16.17
N ALA A 345 -8.36 24.24 17.47
CA ALA A 345 -9.72 24.22 17.97
C ALA A 345 -10.46 25.55 17.69
N ALA A 346 -9.80 26.70 17.83
CA ALA A 346 -10.38 27.99 17.47
C ALA A 346 -10.59 28.12 15.95
N ALA A 347 -9.68 27.60 15.14
CA ALA A 347 -9.84 27.58 13.68
C ALA A 347 -11.07 26.76 13.24
N LEU A 348 -11.29 25.60 13.86
CA LEU A 348 -12.44 24.74 13.60
C LEU A 348 -13.76 25.40 14.05
N ARG A 349 -13.78 26.06 15.22
CA ARG A 349 -14.94 26.86 15.66
C ARG A 349 -15.24 28.01 14.70
N ALA A 350 -14.21 28.68 14.20
CA ALA A 350 -14.38 29.74 13.20
C ALA A 350 -14.93 29.20 11.88
N ALA A 351 -14.53 27.99 11.47
CA ALA A 351 -15.08 27.33 10.28
C ALA A 351 -16.56 26.97 10.44
N ASP A 352 -16.92 26.41 11.59
CA ASP A 352 -18.29 26.01 11.92
C ASP A 352 -19.24 27.23 12.01
N ALA A 353 -18.80 28.31 12.66
CA ALA A 353 -19.57 29.55 12.77
C ALA A 353 -19.91 30.19 11.41
N ARG A 354 -19.17 29.83 10.36
CA ARG A 354 -19.34 30.34 9.00
C ARG A 354 -20.12 29.38 8.10
N ASN A 355 -20.55 28.24 8.64
CA ASN A 355 -21.41 27.28 7.97
C ASN A 355 -22.88 27.71 8.06
N ALA A 356 -23.25 28.73 7.28
CA ALA A 356 -24.59 29.33 7.34
C ALA A 356 -25.73 28.41 6.84
N ASP A 357 -25.42 27.39 6.04
CA ASP A 357 -26.41 26.45 5.48
C ASP A 357 -25.98 24.99 5.74
N PRO A 358 -26.56 24.33 6.76
CA PRO A 358 -26.28 22.93 7.06
C PRO A 358 -26.68 21.94 5.96
N SER A 359 -27.49 22.35 4.98
CA SER A 359 -27.89 21.50 3.86
C SER A 359 -26.79 21.34 2.80
N VAL A 360 -25.81 22.25 2.80
CA VAL A 360 -24.62 22.18 1.95
C VAL A 360 -23.46 21.62 2.79
N PRO A 361 -22.87 20.47 2.41
CA PRO A 361 -21.72 19.93 3.12
C PRO A 361 -20.56 20.92 3.17
N LEU A 362 -20.05 21.20 4.37
CA LEU A 362 -18.82 21.97 4.57
C LEU A 362 -17.60 21.06 4.37
N HIS A 363 -16.75 21.42 3.41
CA HIS A 363 -15.48 20.75 3.15
C HIS A 363 -14.34 21.52 3.82
N LEU A 364 -13.65 20.88 4.76
CA LEU A 364 -12.50 21.47 5.46
C LEU A 364 -11.19 21.00 4.82
N PHE A 365 -10.34 21.95 4.45
CA PHE A 365 -8.97 21.69 4.00
C PHE A 365 -8.02 22.28 5.04
N VAL A 366 -7.35 21.43 5.83
CA VAL A 366 -6.46 21.86 6.91
C VAL A 366 -5.01 21.61 6.51
N PHE A 367 -4.19 22.66 6.55
CA PHE A 367 -2.76 22.62 6.27
C PHE A 367 -2.00 22.94 7.56
N THR A 368 -1.38 21.94 8.19
CA THR A 368 -0.68 22.04 9.48
C THR A 368 0.44 20.99 9.56
N ASP A 369 1.42 21.21 10.43
CA ASP A 369 2.44 20.22 10.79
C ASP A 369 2.05 19.36 12.02
N GLY A 370 0.88 19.62 12.62
CA GLY A 370 0.28 18.81 13.68
C GLY A 370 0.69 19.16 15.11
N CYS A 371 1.44 20.25 15.34
CA CYS A 371 1.86 20.67 16.67
C CYS A 371 0.86 21.62 17.35
N GLU A 372 -0.20 21.10 17.96
CA GLU A 372 -1.13 21.91 18.76
C GLU A 372 -0.51 22.32 20.12
N THR A 373 -0.50 23.62 20.41
CA THR A 373 0.20 24.18 21.58
C THR A 373 -0.68 25.02 22.50
N LEU A 374 -1.84 25.49 22.02
CA LEU A 374 -2.74 26.38 22.77
C LEU A 374 -4.11 25.75 23.07
N GLY A 375 -4.44 24.61 22.45
CA GLY A 375 -5.65 23.83 22.72
C GLY A 375 -5.54 22.96 23.98
N THR A 376 -6.67 22.69 24.65
CA THR A 376 -6.73 21.80 25.81
C THR A 376 -6.46 20.35 25.39
N ARG A 377 -5.24 19.85 25.64
CA ARG A 377 -4.94 18.41 25.53
C ARG A 377 -4.77 17.78 26.91
N LYS A 378 -5.79 17.04 27.34
CA LYS A 378 -5.57 15.76 28.03
C LYS A 378 -6.25 14.70 27.18
N LEU A 379 -5.47 13.92 26.42
CA LEU A 379 -5.95 12.58 26.10
C LEU A 379 -6.10 11.86 27.45
N PRO A 380 -7.21 11.16 27.72
CA PRO A 380 -7.23 10.22 28.83
C PRO A 380 -6.08 9.22 28.62
N PRO A 381 -5.37 8.83 29.69
CA PRO A 381 -4.36 7.79 29.59
C PRO A 381 -4.97 6.54 28.95
N ALA A 382 -4.20 5.87 28.09
CA ALA A 382 -4.62 4.60 27.53
C ALA A 382 -5.04 3.66 28.68
N PRO A 383 -6.14 2.91 28.52
CA PRO A 383 -6.50 1.91 29.53
C PRO A 383 -5.31 0.94 29.68
N PRO A 384 -4.99 0.52 30.92
CA PRO A 384 -3.96 -0.49 31.14
C PRO A 384 -4.30 -1.74 30.31
N ALA A 385 -3.28 -2.35 29.73
CA ALA A 385 -3.43 -3.63 29.06
C ALA A 385 -4.05 -4.62 30.06
N GLU A 386 -5.16 -5.24 29.67
CA GLU A 386 -5.73 -6.33 30.45
C GLU A 386 -4.70 -7.46 30.47
N ASP A 387 -4.18 -7.77 31.66
CA ASP A 387 -3.39 -8.98 31.90
C ASP A 387 -4.32 -10.18 31.67
N GLU A 388 -4.23 -10.79 30.49
CA GLU A 388 -4.75 -12.13 30.24
C GLU A 388 -3.85 -13.16 30.94
N ASP A 389 -3.85 -13.16 32.27
CA ASP A 389 -3.28 -14.26 33.07
C ASP A 389 -3.94 -14.34 34.44
N GLU A 390 -5.24 -14.64 34.45
CA GLU A 390 -5.86 -15.28 35.61
C GLU A 390 -6.91 -16.28 35.15
N LYS A 391 -6.47 -17.51 34.84
CA LYS A 391 -7.34 -18.68 34.87
C LYS A 391 -7.61 -19.03 36.33
N PRO A 392 -8.86 -19.01 36.82
CA PRO A 392 -9.16 -19.56 38.12
C PRO A 392 -9.04 -21.09 38.09
N SER A 393 -8.53 -21.61 39.20
CA SER A 393 -8.29 -23.03 39.48
C SER A 393 -9.56 -23.86 39.64
#